data_AF-A0A2S9FER7-F1
#
_entry.id   AF-A0A2S9FER7-F1
#
_cell.length_a   1.000
_cell.length_b   1.000
_cell.length_c   1.000
_cell.angle_alpha   90.00
_cell.angle_beta   90.00
_cell.angle_gamma   90.00
#
_symmetry.space_group_name_H-M   'P 1'
#
loop_
_entity.id
_entity.type
_entity.pdbx_description
1 polymer ?
#
loop_
_entity_poly.entity_id
_entity_poly.type
_entity_poly.pdbx_seq_one_letter_code
_entity_poly.pdbx_strand_id
1 'polypeptide(L)'
;RLITDIGQYGTMIEQATAALDEPIDSNLEYRDRQRQMYTDYQAAWDSQGRDSHRAFLRMINDPDQRAEFEADVAAVAGALPGLDPELRKVMAGFFELVGHQIDEVERIQQRCAQRVKRFTAFGTLEQSRGVARQLNEAIGAARALLKTSLIDSRIDVELPLARHAISSVGALSFKIGDLSNPKPAAAAESTLDLASFSALTTQVDAPAMSDMLNTALSKAPVSLPDAIEMLGRSGPGAYLGHVIVLWSWALKQPKAEDTPTDKSVTVPFRSLDGKDREIAVPDLLFTEPISVGVAS
;
A
#
# COMPACT_ATOMS: atom_id res chain seq x y z
N ARG A 1 34.57 18.69 -1.20
CA ARG A 1 34.42 17.22 -1.37
C ARG A 1 33.02 16.80 -1.00
N LEU A 2 32.58 16.97 0.26
CA LEU A 2 31.21 16.63 0.69
C LEU A 2 30.08 17.08 -0.25
N ILE A 3 30.02 18.37 -0.64
CA ILE A 3 29.00 18.87 -1.59
C ILE A 3 29.04 18.12 -2.93
N THR A 4 30.25 17.91 -3.47
CA THR A 4 30.48 17.20 -4.72
C THR A 4 30.08 15.73 -4.61
N ASP A 5 30.41 15.08 -3.49
CA ASP A 5 30.10 13.66 -3.26
C ASP A 5 28.57 13.45 -3.13
N ILE A 6 27.87 14.35 -2.42
CA ILE A 6 26.40 14.34 -2.33
C ILE A 6 25.77 14.58 -3.72
N GLY A 7 26.32 15.50 -4.51
CA GLY A 7 25.86 15.74 -5.88
C GLY A 7 26.06 14.53 -6.80
N GLN A 8 27.22 13.88 -6.72
CA GLN A 8 27.49 12.65 -7.46
C GLN A 8 26.49 11.54 -7.12
N TYR A 9 26.13 11.39 -5.84
CA TYR A 9 25.10 10.44 -5.43
C TYR A 9 23.75 10.73 -6.10
N GLY A 10 23.31 12.00 -6.12
CA GLY A 10 22.10 12.41 -6.84
C GLY A 10 22.14 12.04 -8.33
N THR A 11 23.24 12.34 -9.00
CA THR A 11 23.44 11.99 -10.41
C THR A 11 23.41 10.48 -10.66
N MET A 12 24.00 9.67 -9.78
CA MET A 12 23.98 8.21 -9.92
C MET A 12 22.56 7.64 -9.82
N ILE A 13 21.74 8.11 -8.88
CA ILE A 13 20.34 7.66 -8.75
C ILE A 13 19.50 8.09 -9.97
N GLU A 14 19.74 9.30 -10.46
CA GLU A 14 19.08 9.80 -11.66
C GLU A 14 19.41 8.94 -12.88
N GLN A 15 20.68 8.61 -13.09
CA GLN A 15 21.14 7.74 -14.18
C GLN A 15 20.56 6.33 -14.06
N ALA A 16 20.54 5.76 -12.86
CA ALA A 16 19.99 4.43 -12.60
C ALA A 16 18.50 4.28 -12.98
N THR A 17 17.76 5.39 -13.00
CA THR A 17 16.32 5.40 -13.31
C THR A 17 15.97 6.08 -14.63
N ALA A 18 16.94 6.67 -15.33
CA ALA A 18 16.71 7.41 -16.57
C ALA A 18 16.10 6.53 -17.68
N ALA A 19 16.63 5.31 -17.83
CA ALA A 19 16.17 4.36 -18.84
C ALA A 19 14.73 3.86 -18.61
N LEU A 20 14.17 4.02 -17.40
CA LEU A 20 12.83 3.53 -17.07
C LEU A 20 11.70 4.31 -17.77
N ASP A 21 11.97 5.51 -18.26
CA ASP A 21 11.01 6.32 -19.02
C ASP A 21 10.98 5.96 -20.51
N GLU A 22 11.93 5.16 -20.99
CA GLU A 22 11.97 4.75 -22.40
C GLU A 22 10.87 3.73 -22.71
N PRO A 23 10.27 3.77 -23.92
CA PRO A 23 9.35 2.72 -24.37
C PRO A 23 10.00 1.35 -24.30
N ILE A 24 9.20 0.33 -23.97
CA ILE A 24 9.65 -1.05 -23.87
C ILE A 24 8.80 -1.88 -24.81
N ASP A 25 9.44 -2.52 -25.78
CA ASP A 25 8.75 -3.21 -26.87
C ASP A 25 8.66 -4.73 -26.62
N SER A 26 9.41 -5.26 -25.64
CA SER A 26 9.37 -6.68 -25.29
C SER A 26 9.52 -7.00 -23.80
N ASN A 27 9.03 -8.18 -23.41
CA ASN A 27 9.22 -8.72 -22.07
C ASN A 27 10.70 -9.00 -21.73
N LEU A 28 11.55 -9.26 -22.73
CA LEU A 28 12.97 -9.50 -22.51
C LEU A 28 13.68 -8.19 -22.15
N GLU A 29 13.42 -7.12 -22.92
CA GLU A 29 13.89 -5.77 -22.62
C GLU A 29 13.41 -5.27 -21.26
N TYR A 30 12.15 -5.54 -20.89
CA TYR A 30 11.63 -5.21 -19.56
C TYR A 30 12.48 -5.84 -18.44
N ARG A 31 12.78 -7.14 -18.55
CA ARG A 31 13.54 -7.88 -17.53
C ARG A 31 15.00 -7.44 -17.46
N ASP A 32 15.62 -7.17 -18.61
CA ASP A 32 16.99 -6.67 -18.66
C ASP A 32 17.08 -5.27 -18.07
N ARG A 33 16.11 -4.40 -18.37
CA ARG A 33 16.01 -3.06 -17.78
C ARG A 33 15.77 -3.10 -16.28
N GLN A 34 14.94 -4.01 -15.80
CA GLN A 34 14.75 -4.23 -14.37
C GLN A 34 16.04 -4.67 -13.67
N ARG A 35 16.80 -5.61 -14.25
CA ARG A 35 18.09 -6.05 -13.70
C ARG A 35 19.13 -4.93 -13.69
N GLN A 36 19.21 -4.18 -14.79
CA GLN A 36 20.13 -3.06 -14.93
C GLN A 36 19.83 -1.98 -13.88
N MET A 37 18.55 -1.61 -13.72
CA MET A 37 18.10 -0.67 -12.69
C MET A 37 18.56 -1.09 -11.28
N TYR A 38 18.36 -2.36 -10.90
CA TYR A 38 18.82 -2.83 -9.58
C TYR A 38 20.33 -2.78 -9.43
N THR A 39 21.07 -3.10 -10.50
CA THR A 39 22.54 -3.05 -10.50
C THR A 39 23.05 -1.62 -10.33
N ASP A 40 22.48 -0.68 -11.08
CA ASP A 40 22.86 0.73 -11.02
C ASP A 40 22.46 1.37 -9.68
N TYR A 41 21.29 1.00 -9.16
CA TYR A 41 20.85 1.45 -7.84
C TYR A 41 21.73 0.89 -6.72
N GLN A 42 22.18 -0.37 -6.84
CA GLN A 42 23.14 -0.96 -5.89
C GLN A 42 24.49 -0.22 -5.94
N ALA A 43 25.00 0.12 -7.12
CA ALA A 43 26.22 0.93 -7.25
C ALA A 43 26.06 2.33 -6.62
N ALA A 44 24.89 2.96 -6.78
CA ALA A 44 24.58 4.22 -6.10
C ALA A 44 24.46 4.05 -4.57
N TRP A 45 23.92 2.91 -4.12
CA TRP A 45 23.75 2.58 -2.71
C TRP A 45 25.09 2.37 -1.98
N ASP A 46 26.07 1.79 -2.68
CA ASP A 46 27.42 1.54 -2.15
C ASP A 46 28.37 2.73 -2.35
N SER A 47 27.88 3.85 -2.88
CA SER A 47 28.69 5.04 -3.15
C SER A 47 29.03 5.84 -1.88
N GLN A 48 30.25 6.40 -1.85
CA GLN A 48 30.69 7.30 -0.79
C GLN A 48 29.80 8.55 -0.65
N GLY A 49 29.18 9.00 -1.76
CA GLY A 49 28.28 10.16 -1.76
C GLY A 49 27.04 9.95 -0.89
N ARG A 50 26.51 8.73 -0.85
CA ARG A 50 25.40 8.38 0.03
C ARG A 50 25.80 8.41 1.50
N ASP A 51 26.98 7.90 1.83
CA ASP A 51 27.50 7.91 3.20
C ASP A 51 27.71 9.34 3.69
N SER A 52 28.28 10.20 2.84
CA SER A 52 28.41 11.65 3.09
C SER A 52 27.05 12.32 3.29
N HIS A 53 26.06 12.01 2.45
CA HIS A 53 24.70 12.53 2.58
C HIS A 53 24.05 12.11 3.92
N ARG A 54 24.16 10.83 4.29
CA ARG A 54 23.58 10.30 5.53
C ARG A 54 24.29 10.83 6.78
N ALA A 55 25.61 10.94 6.76
CA ALA A 55 26.39 11.50 7.87
C ALA A 55 25.98 12.96 8.11
N PHE A 56 25.83 13.74 7.04
CA PHE A 56 25.43 15.13 7.16
C PHE A 56 23.98 15.32 7.61
N LEU A 57 23.03 14.50 7.14
CA LEU A 57 21.66 14.52 7.65
C LEU A 57 21.59 14.22 9.16
N ARG A 58 22.41 13.28 9.66
CA ARG A 58 22.50 13.04 11.10
C ARG A 58 23.05 14.26 11.84
N MET A 59 24.08 14.90 11.29
CA MET A 59 24.72 16.08 11.88
C MET A 59 23.75 17.28 11.92
N ILE A 60 22.97 17.54 10.86
CA ILE A 60 21.96 18.62 10.87
C ILE A 60 20.87 18.37 11.92
N ASN A 61 20.43 17.12 12.04
CA ASN A 61 19.35 16.75 12.97
C ASN A 61 19.77 16.80 14.44
N ASP A 62 21.08 16.95 14.73
CA ASP A 62 21.63 17.14 16.07
C ASP A 62 21.95 18.64 16.28
N PRO A 63 21.14 19.37 17.09
CA PRO A 63 21.32 20.80 17.31
C PRO A 63 22.67 21.16 17.94
N ASP A 64 23.21 20.29 18.79
CA ASP A 64 24.45 20.56 19.53
C ASP A 64 25.66 20.44 18.60
N GLN A 65 25.71 19.38 17.78
CA GLN A 65 26.77 19.21 16.77
C GLN A 65 26.75 20.33 15.74
N ARG A 66 25.56 20.79 15.35
CA ARG A 66 25.42 21.93 14.44
C ARG A 66 26.00 23.20 15.05
N ALA A 67 25.65 23.51 16.28
CA ALA A 67 26.15 24.71 16.97
C ALA A 67 27.67 24.67 17.17
N GLU A 68 28.22 23.51 17.53
CA GLU A 68 29.67 23.29 17.66
C GLU A 68 30.40 23.56 16.34
N PHE A 69 29.87 23.03 15.22
CA PHE A 69 30.47 23.24 13.90
C PHE A 69 30.39 24.71 13.44
N GLU A 70 29.26 25.39 13.68
CA GLU A 70 29.14 26.83 13.37
C GLU A 70 30.16 27.67 14.17
N ALA A 71 30.39 27.31 15.44
CA ALA A 71 31.39 27.97 16.28
C ALA A 71 32.83 27.71 15.79
N ASP A 72 33.15 26.47 15.41
CA ASP A 72 34.46 26.10 14.85
C ASP A 72 34.75 26.84 13.53
N VAL A 73 33.76 26.92 12.64
CA VAL A 73 33.88 27.67 11.38
C VAL A 73 34.14 29.14 11.64
N ALA A 74 33.44 29.75 12.60
CA ALA A 74 33.65 31.14 12.99
C ALA A 74 35.04 31.37 13.60
N ALA A 75 35.51 30.44 14.44
CA ALA A 75 36.84 30.49 15.05
C ALA A 75 37.95 30.39 14.00
N VAL A 76 37.84 29.46 13.04
CA VAL A 76 38.80 29.31 11.94
C VAL A 76 38.81 30.53 11.02
N ALA A 77 37.63 31.07 10.70
CA ALA A 77 37.50 32.26 9.86
C ALA A 77 38.11 33.52 10.54
N GLY A 78 38.03 33.60 11.87
CA GLY A 78 38.65 34.67 12.67
C GLY A 78 40.16 34.52 12.87
N ALA A 79 40.65 33.28 12.96
CA ALA A 79 42.08 32.99 13.18
C ALA A 79 42.96 33.16 11.92
N LEU A 80 42.35 33.19 10.72
CA LEU A 80 43.06 33.31 9.44
C LEU A 80 42.78 34.69 8.79
N PRO A 81 43.54 35.73 9.15
CA PRO A 81 43.36 37.08 8.60
C PRO A 81 43.73 37.21 7.11
N GLY A 82 44.52 36.27 6.57
CA GLY A 82 44.89 36.22 5.15
C GLY A 82 43.96 35.38 4.26
N LEU A 83 42.83 34.89 4.79
CA LEU A 83 41.89 34.10 4.01
C LEU A 83 41.19 34.96 2.95
N ASP A 84 41.12 34.43 1.72
CA ASP A 84 40.37 35.03 0.62
C ASP A 84 38.93 35.36 1.06
N PRO A 85 38.45 36.61 0.87
CA PRO A 85 37.08 37.00 1.16
C PRO A 85 36.02 36.07 0.55
N GLU A 86 36.28 35.49 -0.63
CA GLU A 86 35.34 34.53 -1.25
C GLU A 86 35.28 33.22 -0.46
N LEU A 87 36.43 32.69 -0.04
CA LEU A 87 36.49 31.46 0.75
C LEU A 87 35.82 31.65 2.12
N ARG A 88 35.97 32.84 2.72
CA ARG A 88 35.29 33.20 3.98
C ARG A 88 33.77 33.21 3.81
N LYS A 89 33.27 33.68 2.66
CA LYS A 89 31.84 33.67 2.33
C LYS A 89 31.31 32.24 2.12
N VAL A 90 32.09 31.37 1.45
CA VAL A 90 31.73 29.95 1.27
C VAL A 90 31.70 29.20 2.61
N MET A 91 32.64 29.47 3.51
CA MET A 91 32.66 28.88 4.85
C MET A 91 31.45 29.32 5.69
N ALA A 92 31.12 30.62 5.66
CA ALA A 92 29.95 31.15 6.36
C ALA A 92 28.62 30.63 5.77
N GLY A 93 28.55 30.42 4.46
CA GLY A 93 27.37 29.90 3.75
C GLY A 93 27.34 28.38 3.60
N PHE A 94 28.23 27.63 4.27
CA PHE A 94 28.41 26.19 4.02
C PHE A 94 27.12 25.38 4.24
N PHE A 95 26.39 25.62 5.33
CA PHE A 95 25.13 24.92 5.60
C PHE A 95 24.04 25.23 4.58
N GLU A 96 23.98 26.46 4.09
CA GLU A 96 23.02 26.86 3.04
C GLU A 96 23.34 26.14 1.72
N LEU A 97 24.62 26.13 1.32
CA LEU A 97 25.10 25.42 0.12
C LEU A 97 24.87 23.91 0.18
N VAL A 98 25.22 23.26 1.31
CA VAL A 98 24.98 21.81 1.45
C VAL A 98 23.49 21.51 1.58
N GLY A 99 22.72 22.38 2.25
CA GLY A 99 21.26 22.27 2.35
C GLY A 99 20.60 22.25 0.98
N HIS A 100 20.95 23.21 0.11
CA HIS A 100 20.48 23.21 -1.28
C HIS A 100 20.81 21.93 -2.03
N GLN A 101 22.02 21.38 -1.82
CA GLN A 101 22.42 20.14 -2.48
C GLN A 101 21.63 18.92 -1.97
N ILE A 102 21.27 18.91 -0.69
CA ILE A 102 20.45 17.86 -0.07
C ILE A 102 19.01 17.93 -0.58
N ASP A 103 18.42 19.13 -0.60
CA ASP A 103 17.07 19.34 -1.13
C ASP A 103 16.97 18.89 -2.59
N GLU A 104 18.01 19.16 -3.40
CA GLU A 104 18.05 18.70 -4.78
C GLU A 104 18.16 17.18 -4.88
N VAL A 105 18.97 16.52 -4.05
CA VAL A 105 19.04 15.05 -4.00
C VAL A 105 17.70 14.45 -3.59
N GLU A 106 16.99 15.03 -2.62
CA GLU A 106 15.67 14.56 -2.21
C GLU A 106 14.66 14.71 -3.35
N ARG A 107 14.69 15.84 -4.06
CA ARG A 107 13.85 16.07 -5.24
C ARG A 107 14.14 15.05 -6.35
N ILE A 108 15.41 14.72 -6.58
CA ILE A 108 15.81 13.66 -7.51
C ILE A 108 15.23 12.31 -7.04
N GLN A 109 15.41 11.95 -5.77
CA GLN A 109 14.88 10.69 -5.23
C GLN A 109 13.36 10.57 -5.40
N GLN A 110 12.61 11.63 -5.15
CA GLN A 110 11.16 11.66 -5.37
C GLN A 110 10.80 11.42 -6.85
N ARG A 111 11.51 12.08 -7.77
CA ARG A 111 11.34 11.87 -9.22
C ARG A 111 11.64 10.42 -9.63
N CYS A 112 12.74 9.87 -9.13
CA CYS A 112 13.15 8.49 -9.35
C CYS A 112 12.11 7.48 -8.80
N ALA A 113 11.57 7.72 -7.61
CA ALA A 113 10.52 6.88 -7.03
C ALA A 113 9.25 6.85 -7.90
N GLN A 114 8.86 8.00 -8.45
CA GLN A 114 7.72 8.06 -9.38
C GLN A 114 7.99 7.30 -10.69
N ARG A 115 9.22 7.37 -11.22
CA ARG A 115 9.63 6.58 -12.40
C ARG A 115 9.54 5.09 -12.14
N VAL A 116 10.10 4.62 -11.02
CA VAL A 116 10.03 3.20 -10.61
C VAL A 116 8.58 2.75 -10.41
N LYS A 117 7.74 3.58 -9.81
CA LYS A 117 6.31 3.30 -9.64
C LYS A 117 5.61 3.12 -10.99
N ARG A 118 5.86 4.02 -11.95
CA ARG A 118 5.30 3.93 -13.31
C ARG A 118 5.79 2.69 -14.05
N PHE A 119 7.09 2.40 -14.00
CA PHE A 119 7.69 1.22 -14.63
C PHE A 119 7.12 -0.08 -14.07
N THR A 120 6.92 -0.16 -12.75
CA THR A 120 6.34 -1.35 -12.09
C THR A 120 4.88 -1.53 -12.50
N ALA A 121 4.08 -0.45 -12.51
CA ALA A 121 2.71 -0.49 -12.98
C ALA A 121 2.61 -0.94 -14.44
N PHE A 122 3.49 -0.45 -15.32
CA PHE A 122 3.59 -0.90 -16.70
C PHE A 122 3.89 -2.41 -16.79
N GLY A 123 4.85 -2.90 -16.01
CA GLY A 123 5.17 -4.33 -15.95
C GLY A 123 3.98 -5.22 -15.54
N THR A 124 3.17 -4.78 -14.58
CA THR A 124 1.97 -5.54 -14.17
C THR A 124 0.92 -5.62 -15.29
N LEU A 125 0.77 -4.54 -16.07
CA LEU A 125 -0.14 -4.51 -17.21
C LEU A 125 0.36 -5.41 -18.34
N GLU A 126 1.65 -5.40 -18.66
CA GLU A 126 2.23 -6.29 -19.68
C GLU A 126 2.19 -7.76 -19.25
N GLN A 127 2.42 -8.07 -17.97
CA GLN A 127 2.27 -9.45 -17.48
C GLN A 127 0.84 -9.96 -17.60
N SER A 128 -0.17 -9.16 -17.25
CA SER A 128 -1.58 -9.57 -17.39
C SER A 128 -1.95 -9.81 -18.87
N ARG A 129 -1.46 -8.98 -19.79
CA ARG A 129 -1.59 -9.20 -21.25
C ARG A 129 -0.87 -10.45 -21.72
N GLY A 130 0.34 -10.70 -21.24
CA GLY A 130 1.14 -11.89 -21.57
C GLY A 130 0.45 -13.19 -21.13
N VAL A 131 -0.06 -13.22 -19.90
CA VAL A 131 -0.82 -14.35 -19.35
C VAL A 131 -2.12 -14.57 -20.15
N ALA A 132 -2.86 -13.51 -20.47
CA ALA A 132 -4.06 -13.62 -21.29
C ALA A 132 -3.76 -14.19 -22.68
N ARG A 133 -2.63 -13.83 -23.29
CA ARG A 133 -2.20 -14.38 -24.58
C ARG A 133 -1.88 -15.87 -24.47
N GLN A 134 -1.09 -16.26 -23.48
CA GLN A 134 -0.73 -17.66 -23.22
C GLN A 134 -1.96 -18.53 -22.92
N LEU A 135 -2.91 -18.02 -22.15
CA LEU A 135 -4.18 -18.70 -21.88
C LEU A 135 -4.99 -18.91 -23.15
N ASN A 136 -5.13 -17.90 -24.00
CA ASN A 136 -5.84 -18.03 -25.27
C ASN A 136 -5.16 -19.01 -26.23
N GLU A 137 -3.84 -19.02 -26.27
CA GLU A 137 -3.06 -19.98 -27.06
C GLU A 137 -3.25 -21.41 -26.54
N ALA A 138 -3.19 -21.62 -25.22
CA ALA A 138 -3.44 -22.91 -24.59
C ALA A 138 -4.87 -23.41 -24.83
N ILE A 139 -5.88 -22.53 -24.74
CA ILE A 139 -7.28 -22.85 -25.07
C ILE A 139 -7.42 -23.23 -26.55
N GLY A 140 -6.72 -22.51 -27.44
CA GLY A 140 -6.66 -22.82 -28.87
C GLY A 140 -6.08 -24.20 -29.15
N ALA A 141 -4.92 -24.51 -28.53
CA ALA A 141 -4.29 -25.82 -28.62
C ALA A 141 -5.17 -26.94 -28.04
N ALA A 142 -5.79 -26.71 -26.88
CA ALA A 142 -6.74 -27.65 -26.27
C ALA A 142 -7.97 -27.90 -27.17
N ARG A 143 -8.51 -26.86 -27.83
CA ARG A 143 -9.60 -27.02 -28.82
C ARG A 143 -9.17 -27.84 -30.03
N ALA A 144 -7.94 -27.67 -30.52
CA ALA A 144 -7.41 -28.48 -31.62
C ALA A 144 -7.25 -29.96 -31.20
N LEU A 145 -6.78 -30.22 -29.97
CA LEU A 145 -6.69 -31.55 -29.40
C LEU A 145 -8.07 -32.19 -29.14
N LEU A 146 -9.05 -31.41 -28.68
CA LEU A 146 -10.44 -31.86 -28.55
C LEU A 146 -11.05 -32.21 -29.90
N LYS A 147 -10.81 -31.41 -30.93
CA LYS A 147 -11.29 -31.67 -32.29
C LYS A 147 -10.71 -32.95 -32.88
N THR A 148 -9.49 -33.33 -32.51
CA THR A 148 -8.86 -34.58 -32.98
C THR A 148 -9.26 -35.78 -32.11
N SER A 149 -9.43 -35.63 -30.80
CA SER A 149 -9.80 -36.72 -29.88
C SER A 149 -11.29 -37.09 -29.89
N LEU A 150 -12.20 -36.14 -30.15
CA LEU A 150 -13.65 -36.41 -30.24
C LEU A 150 -14.06 -37.08 -31.55
N ILE A 151 -13.19 -37.14 -32.56
CA ILE A 151 -13.52 -37.75 -33.85
C ILE A 151 -13.39 -39.29 -33.81
N ASP A 152 -12.70 -39.88 -32.81
CA ASP A 152 -12.52 -41.34 -32.81
C ASP A 152 -12.33 -42.01 -31.43
N SER A 153 -13.17 -41.70 -30.46
CA SER A 153 -13.39 -42.65 -29.35
C SER A 153 -14.86 -42.96 -29.19
N ARG A 154 -15.29 -44.10 -29.75
CA ARG A 154 -16.52 -44.76 -29.31
C ARG A 154 -16.28 -45.27 -27.89
N ILE A 155 -16.52 -44.41 -26.90
CA ILE A 155 -16.68 -44.85 -25.53
C ILE A 155 -18.01 -45.61 -25.52
N ASP A 156 -17.93 -46.93 -25.35
CA ASP A 156 -19.04 -47.89 -25.37
C ASP A 156 -19.89 -47.79 -24.09
N VAL A 157 -20.24 -46.56 -23.72
CA VAL A 157 -21.03 -46.21 -22.54
C VAL A 157 -22.31 -45.55 -23.02
N GLU A 158 -23.43 -46.24 -22.83
CA GLU A 158 -24.76 -45.66 -23.00
C GLU A 158 -24.95 -44.56 -21.96
N LEU A 159 -24.82 -43.29 -22.36
CA LEU A 159 -25.20 -42.15 -21.55
C LEU A 159 -26.73 -41.98 -21.61
N PRO A 160 -27.47 -42.24 -20.52
CA PRO A 160 -28.89 -41.95 -20.50
C PRO A 160 -29.07 -40.43 -20.57
N LEU A 161 -29.50 -39.92 -21.73
CA LEU A 161 -29.89 -38.52 -21.93
C LEU A 161 -31.21 -38.25 -21.21
N ALA A 162 -31.17 -38.27 -19.87
CA ALA A 162 -32.23 -37.69 -19.08
C ALA A 162 -32.21 -36.18 -19.31
N ARG A 163 -33.25 -35.65 -19.96
CA ARG A 163 -33.47 -34.21 -20.06
C ARG A 163 -33.68 -33.66 -18.65
N HIS A 164 -32.65 -33.05 -18.08
CA HIS A 164 -32.84 -32.18 -16.93
C HIS A 164 -33.57 -30.93 -17.41
N ALA A 165 -34.76 -30.69 -16.87
CA ALA A 165 -35.46 -29.43 -17.02
C ALA A 165 -34.65 -28.36 -16.28
N ILE A 166 -33.77 -27.66 -17.00
CA ILE A 166 -33.06 -26.49 -16.47
C ILE A 166 -34.09 -25.36 -16.40
N SER A 167 -34.74 -25.17 -15.25
CA SER A 167 -35.41 -23.91 -14.93
C SER A 167 -34.35 -22.93 -14.43
N SER A 168 -33.93 -22.02 -15.32
CA SER A 168 -33.10 -20.87 -14.95
C SER A 168 -33.93 -19.90 -14.11
N VAL A 169 -33.70 -19.86 -12.80
CA VAL A 169 -34.12 -18.76 -11.92
C VAL A 169 -32.89 -17.86 -11.74
N GLY A 170 -32.65 -16.96 -12.69
CA GLY A 170 -31.42 -16.14 -12.62
C GLY A 170 -31.27 -14.99 -13.60
N ALA A 171 -32.25 -14.70 -14.46
CA ALA A 171 -32.23 -13.47 -15.25
C ALA A 171 -32.92 -12.34 -14.45
N LEU A 172 -32.20 -11.77 -13.47
CA LEU A 172 -32.61 -10.49 -12.89
C LEU A 172 -32.31 -9.39 -13.93
N SER A 173 -33.37 -8.99 -14.63
CA SER A 173 -33.40 -7.77 -15.45
C SER A 173 -33.25 -6.56 -14.52
N PHE A 174 -32.10 -5.89 -14.57
CA PHE A 174 -31.93 -4.58 -13.93
C PHE A 174 -32.74 -3.54 -14.70
N LYS A 175 -33.87 -3.12 -14.14
CA LYS A 175 -34.50 -1.83 -14.48
C LYS A 175 -33.82 -0.76 -13.65
N ILE A 176 -32.98 0.06 -14.29
CA ILE A 176 -32.45 1.30 -13.69
C ILE A 176 -33.62 2.27 -13.60
N GLY A 177 -34.26 2.31 -12.42
CA GLY A 177 -35.21 3.34 -12.06
C GLY A 177 -34.45 4.52 -11.47
N ASP A 178 -34.57 5.66 -12.14
CA ASP A 178 -34.12 7.00 -11.74
C ASP A 178 -32.63 7.33 -12.00
N LEU A 179 -32.41 8.29 -12.90
CA LEU A 179 -31.13 8.88 -13.31
C LEU A 179 -30.97 10.28 -12.69
N SER A 180 -31.41 10.48 -11.46
CA SER A 180 -31.15 11.73 -10.76
C SER A 180 -29.71 11.76 -10.26
N ASN A 181 -28.98 12.83 -10.62
CA ASN A 181 -27.59 13.03 -10.22
C ASN A 181 -27.45 12.98 -8.69
N PRO A 182 -26.44 12.28 -8.14
CA PRO A 182 -26.19 12.31 -6.71
C PRO A 182 -25.93 13.74 -6.24
N LYS A 183 -26.49 14.11 -5.08
CA LYS A 183 -26.25 15.41 -4.47
C LYS A 183 -24.74 15.58 -4.21
N PRO A 184 -24.14 16.72 -4.57
CA PRO A 184 -22.71 16.95 -4.36
C PRO A 184 -22.37 16.91 -2.86
N ALA A 185 -21.30 16.19 -2.51
CA ALA A 185 -20.83 16.05 -1.15
C ALA A 185 -20.29 17.39 -0.62
N ALA A 186 -20.68 17.75 0.61
CA ALA A 186 -20.08 18.87 1.32
C ALA A 186 -18.73 18.45 1.91
N ALA A 187 -17.72 19.32 1.82
CA ALA A 187 -16.41 19.08 2.42
C ALA A 187 -16.50 19.12 3.96
N ALA A 188 -15.92 18.13 4.62
CA ALA A 188 -15.74 18.14 6.07
C ALA A 188 -14.53 19.01 6.42
N GLU A 189 -14.71 20.03 7.26
CA GLU A 189 -13.63 20.91 7.75
C GLU A 189 -12.81 20.26 8.87
N SER A 190 -12.23 19.10 8.60
CA SER A 190 -11.23 18.51 9.50
C SER A 190 -10.07 17.98 8.67
N THR A 191 -8.88 18.53 8.90
CA THR A 191 -7.60 17.94 8.50
C THR A 191 -7.39 16.66 9.31
N LEU A 192 -8.06 15.59 8.90
CA LEU A 192 -7.74 14.24 9.34
C LEU A 192 -6.40 13.85 8.70
N ASP A 193 -5.40 13.53 9.51
CA ASP A 193 -4.19 12.88 9.03
C ASP A 193 -4.51 11.43 8.63
N LEU A 194 -4.80 11.25 7.34
CA LEU A 194 -5.10 9.95 6.74
C LEU A 194 -3.86 9.06 6.58
N ALA A 195 -2.65 9.59 6.77
CA ALA A 195 -1.43 8.79 6.70
C ALA A 195 -1.37 7.80 7.88
N SER A 196 -1.81 8.23 9.06
CA SER A 196 -1.97 7.39 10.25
C SER A 196 -2.96 6.23 10.07
N PHE A 197 -3.96 6.38 9.19
CA PHE A 197 -4.93 5.31 8.89
C PHE A 197 -4.39 4.23 7.94
N SER A 198 -3.34 4.54 7.16
CA SER A 198 -2.71 3.55 6.26
C SER A 198 -2.05 2.39 7.02
N ALA A 199 -1.67 2.59 8.28
CA ALA A 199 -1.14 1.54 9.15
C ALA A 199 -2.23 0.60 9.70
N LEU A 200 -3.52 0.97 9.61
CA LEU A 200 -4.63 0.12 10.10
C LEU A 200 -4.98 -1.00 9.12
N THR A 201 -4.68 -0.85 7.82
CA THR A 201 -5.00 -1.85 6.79
C THR A 201 -4.08 -3.07 6.86
N THR A 202 -2.87 -2.94 7.39
CA THR A 202 -1.92 -4.06 7.58
C THR A 202 -2.16 -4.83 8.87
N GLN A 203 -2.96 -4.28 9.80
CA GLN A 203 -3.23 -4.88 11.11
C GLN A 203 -4.48 -5.75 11.15
N VAL A 204 -5.33 -5.68 10.12
CA VAL A 204 -6.63 -6.31 10.14
C VAL A 204 -6.69 -7.42 9.09
N ASP A 205 -6.63 -8.66 9.56
CA ASP A 205 -6.93 -9.84 8.75
C ASP A 205 -8.46 -10.00 8.62
N ALA A 206 -9.03 -9.25 7.68
CA ALA A 206 -10.48 -9.27 7.43
C ALA A 206 -11.00 -10.68 7.08
N PRO A 207 -10.34 -11.49 6.25
CA PRO A 207 -10.72 -12.89 6.03
C PRO A 207 -10.80 -13.70 7.34
N ALA A 208 -9.74 -13.70 8.16
CA ALA A 208 -9.73 -14.47 9.40
C ALA A 208 -10.80 -14.01 10.40
N MET A 209 -11.04 -12.70 10.52
CA MET A 209 -12.11 -12.17 11.37
C MET A 209 -13.50 -12.59 10.87
N SER A 210 -13.71 -12.59 9.56
CA SER A 210 -15.00 -13.02 8.99
C SER A 210 -15.24 -14.50 9.17
N ASP A 211 -14.21 -15.35 9.03
CA ASP A 211 -14.32 -16.78 9.27
C ASP A 211 -14.63 -17.07 10.75
N MET A 212 -13.95 -16.38 11.66
CA MET A 212 -14.20 -16.46 13.11
C MET A 212 -15.66 -16.08 13.43
N LEU A 213 -16.13 -14.94 12.89
CA LEU A 213 -17.48 -14.46 13.17
C LEU A 213 -18.54 -15.34 12.51
N ASN A 214 -18.35 -15.77 11.26
CA ASN A 214 -19.26 -16.68 10.55
C ASN A 214 -19.39 -18.04 11.25
N THR A 215 -18.29 -18.53 11.83
CA THR A 215 -18.29 -19.75 12.64
C THR A 215 -19.15 -19.57 13.91
N ALA A 216 -19.07 -18.43 14.58
CA ALA A 216 -19.89 -18.14 15.76
C ALA A 216 -21.37 -17.91 15.38
N LEU A 217 -21.62 -17.19 14.29
CA LEU A 217 -22.97 -16.93 13.75
C LEU A 217 -23.72 -18.19 13.36
N SER A 218 -23.01 -19.25 12.95
CA SER A 218 -23.64 -20.55 12.65
C SER A 218 -24.35 -21.17 13.87
N LYS A 219 -24.01 -20.75 15.09
CA LYS A 219 -24.57 -21.27 16.35
C LYS A 219 -25.61 -20.34 16.95
N ALA A 220 -25.34 -19.04 16.98
CA ALA A 220 -26.24 -18.03 17.55
C ALA A 220 -25.85 -16.62 17.04
N PRO A 221 -26.78 -15.63 17.10
CA PRO A 221 -26.44 -14.23 16.89
C PRO A 221 -25.35 -13.75 17.86
N VAL A 222 -24.43 -12.92 17.37
CA VAL A 222 -23.27 -12.44 18.14
C VAL A 222 -23.38 -10.93 18.31
N SER A 223 -23.15 -10.41 19.51
CA SER A 223 -23.09 -8.95 19.73
C SER A 223 -21.74 -8.37 19.32
N LEU A 224 -21.70 -7.08 18.99
CA LEU A 224 -20.47 -6.37 18.66
C LEU A 224 -19.46 -6.37 19.83
N PRO A 225 -19.86 -6.16 21.11
CA PRO A 225 -18.97 -6.35 22.25
C PRO A 225 -18.41 -7.77 22.35
N ASP A 226 -19.24 -8.80 22.17
CA ASP A 226 -18.79 -10.20 22.24
C ASP A 226 -17.80 -10.52 21.11
N ALA A 227 -18.03 -10.01 19.91
CA ALA A 227 -17.12 -10.17 18.77
C ALA A 227 -15.73 -9.55 19.03
N ILE A 228 -15.69 -8.42 19.72
CA ILE A 228 -14.43 -7.75 20.13
C ILE A 228 -13.73 -8.57 21.23
N GLU A 229 -14.49 -9.10 22.19
CA GLU A 229 -13.95 -9.97 23.24
C GLU A 229 -13.36 -11.28 22.66
N MET A 230 -14.01 -11.86 21.65
CA MET A 230 -13.52 -13.05 20.94
C MET A 230 -12.15 -12.85 20.30
N LEU A 231 -11.89 -11.65 19.74
CA LEU A 231 -10.56 -11.28 19.23
C LEU A 231 -9.54 -11.13 20.35
N GLY A 232 -9.96 -10.55 21.49
CA GLY A 232 -9.14 -10.46 22.69
C GLY A 232 -8.70 -11.83 23.22
N ARG A 233 -9.56 -12.86 23.10
CA ARG A 233 -9.27 -14.23 23.54
C ARG A 233 -8.37 -15.02 22.58
N SER A 234 -8.33 -14.65 21.30
CA SER A 234 -7.67 -15.42 20.24
C SER A 234 -6.28 -14.88 19.83
N GLY A 235 -5.82 -13.77 20.42
CA GLY A 235 -4.56 -13.12 20.02
C GLY A 235 -4.06 -12.02 21.00
N PRO A 236 -3.17 -11.11 20.56
CA PRO A 236 -2.54 -10.09 21.41
C PRO A 236 -3.45 -8.92 21.86
N GLY A 237 -4.78 -9.07 21.74
CA GLY A 237 -5.79 -8.06 22.02
C GLY A 237 -6.41 -7.46 20.74
N ALA A 238 -7.63 -6.92 20.85
CA ALA A 238 -8.28 -6.20 19.75
C ALA A 238 -7.65 -4.80 19.59
N TYR A 239 -7.09 -4.50 18.42
CA TYR A 239 -6.62 -3.14 18.08
C TYR A 239 -7.76 -2.27 17.57
N LEU A 240 -7.57 -0.94 17.55
CA LEU A 240 -8.56 0.02 17.05
C LEU A 240 -9.07 -0.33 15.64
N GLY A 241 -8.18 -0.79 14.74
CA GLY A 241 -8.57 -1.21 13.40
C GLY A 241 -9.58 -2.36 13.37
N HIS A 242 -9.43 -3.33 14.30
CA HIS A 242 -10.36 -4.46 14.42
C HIS A 242 -11.75 -3.98 14.88
N VAL A 243 -11.78 -3.08 15.86
CA VAL A 243 -13.02 -2.49 16.38
C VAL A 243 -13.77 -1.73 15.29
N ILE A 244 -13.06 -0.91 14.50
CA ILE A 244 -13.66 -0.13 13.41
C ILE A 244 -14.24 -1.05 12.32
N VAL A 245 -13.51 -2.11 11.93
CA VAL A 245 -13.99 -3.03 10.88
C VAL A 245 -15.20 -3.83 11.36
N LEU A 246 -15.16 -4.40 12.57
CA LEU A 246 -16.31 -5.09 13.15
C LEU A 246 -17.52 -4.17 13.28
N TRP A 247 -17.31 -2.94 13.74
CA TRP A 247 -18.39 -1.96 13.84
C TRP A 247 -18.98 -1.62 12.46
N SER A 248 -18.13 -1.45 11.44
CA SER A 248 -18.58 -1.20 10.06
C SER A 248 -19.43 -2.35 9.50
N TRP A 249 -19.12 -3.59 9.86
CA TRP A 249 -19.90 -4.76 9.46
C TRP A 249 -21.20 -4.86 10.24
N ALA A 250 -21.19 -4.60 11.55
CA ALA A 250 -22.37 -4.59 12.38
C ALA A 250 -23.39 -3.54 11.91
N LEU A 251 -22.92 -2.39 11.42
CA LEU A 251 -23.79 -1.34 10.84
C LEU A 251 -24.47 -1.76 9.52
N LYS A 252 -23.90 -2.71 8.78
CA LYS A 252 -24.45 -3.21 7.51
C LYS A 252 -25.46 -4.35 7.68
N GLN A 253 -25.60 -4.88 8.90
CA GLN A 253 -26.55 -5.95 9.21
C GLN A 253 -28.00 -5.39 9.20
N PRO A 254 -28.99 -6.22 8.84
CA PRO A 254 -30.39 -5.82 8.91
C PRO A 254 -30.75 -5.51 10.37
N LYS A 255 -31.11 -4.27 10.65
CA LYS A 255 -31.54 -3.85 11.99
C LYS A 255 -32.97 -4.32 12.22
N ALA A 256 -33.22 -5.06 13.29
CA ALA A 256 -34.58 -5.23 13.78
C ALA A 256 -35.09 -3.86 14.23
N GLU A 257 -36.33 -3.50 13.84
CA GLU A 257 -36.94 -2.18 14.09
C GLU A 257 -36.96 -1.77 15.58
N ASP A 258 -36.76 -2.72 16.49
CA ASP A 258 -36.74 -2.53 17.95
C ASP A 258 -35.34 -2.61 18.60
N THR A 259 -34.24 -2.51 17.85
CA THR A 259 -32.89 -2.56 18.46
C THR A 259 -32.52 -1.19 19.04
N PRO A 260 -32.46 -0.98 20.37
CA PRO A 260 -32.16 0.32 20.94
C PRO A 260 -30.69 0.67 20.69
N THR A 261 -30.44 1.54 19.71
CA THR A 261 -29.10 2.12 19.44
C THR A 261 -28.56 2.99 20.58
N ASP A 262 -29.36 3.25 21.62
CA ASP A 262 -28.98 4.07 22.77
C ASP A 262 -28.14 3.31 23.82
N LYS A 263 -28.02 1.99 23.72
CA LYS A 263 -27.14 1.22 24.62
C LYS A 263 -25.73 1.19 24.05
N SER A 264 -24.84 1.97 24.65
CA SER A 264 -23.40 1.90 24.42
C SER A 264 -22.73 1.05 25.49
N VAL A 265 -21.84 0.16 25.06
CA VAL A 265 -21.00 -0.67 25.92
C VAL A 265 -19.56 -0.25 25.72
N THR A 266 -18.87 0.01 26.83
CA THR A 266 -17.44 0.35 26.79
C THR A 266 -16.62 -0.91 26.61
N VAL A 267 -15.80 -0.95 25.55
CA VAL A 267 -14.92 -2.08 25.24
C VAL A 267 -13.46 -1.64 25.23
N PRO A 268 -12.53 -2.45 25.78
CA PRO A 268 -11.11 -2.17 25.74
C PRO A 268 -10.52 -2.50 24.36
N PHE A 269 -9.57 -1.70 23.90
CA PHE A 269 -8.75 -1.95 22.73
C PHE A 269 -7.31 -1.53 22.96
N ARG A 270 -6.37 -2.17 22.26
CA ARG A 270 -4.95 -1.86 22.37
C ARG A 270 -4.55 -0.78 21.38
N SER A 271 -3.90 0.27 21.87
CA SER A 271 -3.31 1.32 21.05
C SER A 271 -1.94 0.90 20.49
N LEU A 272 -1.47 1.56 19.44
CA LEU A 272 -0.13 1.33 18.86
C LEU A 272 0.99 1.55 19.87
N ASP A 273 0.77 2.45 20.84
CA ASP A 273 1.69 2.74 21.95
C ASP A 273 1.72 1.62 23.01
N GLY A 274 1.02 0.50 22.78
CA GLY A 274 0.97 -0.67 23.65
C GLY A 274 0.07 -0.52 24.88
N LYS A 275 -0.54 0.66 25.09
CA LYS A 275 -1.49 0.95 26.18
C LYS A 275 -2.91 0.54 25.79
N ASP A 276 -3.61 -0.08 26.72
CA ASP A 276 -5.04 -0.34 26.59
C ASP A 276 -5.83 0.96 26.78
N ARG A 277 -6.81 1.16 25.91
CA ARG A 277 -7.74 2.30 25.91
C ARG A 277 -9.16 1.77 25.78
N GLU A 278 -10.13 2.59 26.14
CA GLU A 278 -11.54 2.23 26.12
C GLU A 278 -12.28 3.03 25.06
N ILE A 279 -13.25 2.40 24.38
CA ILE A 279 -14.14 3.05 23.42
C ILE A 279 -15.58 2.61 23.67
N ALA A 280 -16.52 3.56 23.63
CA ALA A 280 -17.94 3.29 23.71
C ALA A 280 -18.46 2.83 22.34
N VAL A 281 -18.98 1.61 22.28
CA VAL A 281 -19.47 0.98 21.05
C VAL A 281 -20.95 0.65 21.21
N PRO A 282 -21.82 0.90 20.22
CA PRO A 282 -23.23 0.55 20.31
C PRO A 282 -23.42 -0.97 20.36
N ASP A 283 -24.43 -1.42 21.12
CA ASP A 283 -24.82 -2.82 21.24
C ASP A 283 -25.54 -3.31 19.97
N LEU A 284 -24.76 -3.51 18.91
CA LEU A 284 -25.21 -4.00 17.60
C LEU A 284 -25.07 -5.52 17.52
N LEU A 285 -26.01 -6.16 16.81
CA LEU A 285 -26.02 -7.61 16.61
C LEU A 285 -25.61 -7.98 15.19
N PHE A 286 -24.88 -9.08 15.08
CA PHE A 286 -24.63 -9.79 13.84
C PHE A 286 -25.65 -10.93 13.72
N THR A 287 -26.40 -10.95 12.61
CA THR A 287 -27.45 -11.94 12.35
C THR A 287 -27.25 -12.72 11.05
N GLU A 288 -26.54 -12.12 10.09
CA GLU A 288 -26.24 -12.70 8.78
C GLU A 288 -24.73 -12.90 8.58
N PRO A 289 -24.32 -13.91 7.79
CA PRO A 289 -22.90 -14.16 7.51
C PRO A 289 -22.26 -12.99 6.77
N ILE A 290 -21.02 -12.67 7.14
CA ILE A 290 -20.23 -11.59 6.55
C ILE A 290 -19.48 -12.14 5.33
N SER A 291 -19.77 -11.56 4.17
CA SER A 291 -19.00 -11.78 2.94
C SER A 291 -17.91 -10.71 2.82
N VAL A 292 -16.66 -11.06 3.10
CA VAL A 292 -15.52 -10.17 2.79
C VAL A 292 -15.23 -10.34 1.31
N GLY A 293 -15.71 -9.40 0.50
CA GLY A 293 -15.44 -9.40 -0.93
C GLY A 293 -13.93 -9.45 -1.18
N VAL A 294 -13.47 -10.51 -1.84
CA VAL A 294 -12.15 -10.53 -2.47
C VAL A 294 -12.19 -9.43 -3.52
N ALA A 295 -11.56 -8.29 -3.23
CA ALA A 295 -11.37 -7.24 -4.22
C ALA A 295 -10.60 -7.86 -5.39
N SER A 296 -11.30 -8.02 -6.52
CA SER A 296 -10.71 -8.36 -7.81
C SER A 296 -10.16 -7.09 -8.46
#